data_AF-A0A2C7A705-F1
#
_entry.id   AF-A0A2C7A705-F1
#
_cell.length_a   1.000
_cell.length_b   1.000
_cell.length_c   1.000
_cell.angle_alpha   90.00
_cell.angle_beta   90.00
_cell.angle_gamma   90.00
#
_symmetry.space_group_name_H-M   'P 1'
#
loop_
_entity.id
_entity.type
_entity.pdbx_description
1 polymer ?
#
loop_
_entity_poly.entity_id
_entity_poly.type
_entity_poly.pdbx_seq_one_letter_code
_entity_poly.pdbx_strand_id
1 'polypeptide(L)'
;MLMQERPQACVMGRSVTSPARLRRLTCLAVPLLVALALPGCGALSGAGGSQAAAASAAVPQRPMEPLAIFASRAREGEQSVLAPAPGAAPVRVQVVRSYHAASGRPCRELAVGSGGTTRPALYCEEPGGWAAARPLLRGGAVARP
;
A
#
# COMPACT_ATOMS: atom_id res chain seq x y z
N MET A 1 -22.93 53.01 17.14
CA MET A 1 -23.55 51.73 17.58
C MET A 1 -22.41 50.73 17.75
N LEU A 2 -21.78 50.70 18.94
CA LEU A 2 -22.07 49.76 20.05
C LEU A 2 -21.75 48.31 19.63
N MET A 3 -20.53 47.83 19.87
CA MET A 3 -20.15 47.05 21.07
C MET A 3 -21.19 45.98 21.44
N GLN A 4 -20.83 44.70 21.27
CA GLN A 4 -20.88 43.76 22.41
C GLN A 4 -20.09 42.47 22.13
N GLU A 5 -18.86 42.42 22.65
CA GLU A 5 -18.31 41.18 23.20
C GLU A 5 -19.23 40.68 24.31
N ARG A 6 -19.42 39.36 24.44
CA ARG A 6 -19.21 38.71 25.74
C ARG A 6 -18.70 37.25 25.57
N PRO A 7 -17.58 36.92 26.23
CA PRO A 7 -17.12 35.57 26.52
C PRO A 7 -17.82 35.03 27.77
N GLN A 8 -18.02 33.71 27.90
CA GLN A 8 -18.17 33.00 29.19
C GLN A 8 -17.71 31.54 28.99
N ALA A 9 -16.56 31.16 29.54
CA ALA A 9 -16.33 30.77 30.95
C ALA A 9 -16.63 29.26 31.11
N CYS A 10 -15.56 28.46 31.18
CA CYS A 10 -15.06 27.85 32.42
C CYS A 10 -15.99 26.77 32.96
N VAL A 11 -15.48 25.55 33.10
CA VAL A 11 -15.32 24.86 34.39
C VAL A 11 -14.85 23.42 34.15
N MET A 12 -13.64 23.17 34.61
CA MET A 12 -13.22 22.02 35.41
C MET A 12 -13.53 20.61 34.90
N GLY A 13 -12.52 20.01 34.26
CA GLY A 13 -12.35 18.56 34.15
C GLY A 13 -10.94 18.14 34.52
N ARG A 14 -10.44 18.53 35.70
CA ARG A 14 -9.25 17.90 36.28
C ARG A 14 -9.68 16.56 36.87
N SER A 15 -9.25 15.46 36.26
CA SER A 15 -9.24 14.17 36.93
C SER A 15 -7.98 13.37 36.56
N VAL A 16 -7.01 13.49 37.45
CA VAL A 16 -6.26 12.36 38.04
C VAL A 16 -5.29 11.58 37.13
N THR A 17 -4.02 11.99 37.23
CA THR A 17 -2.83 11.14 37.49
C THR A 17 -2.98 9.62 37.33
N SER A 18 -2.25 9.04 36.36
CA SER A 18 -1.37 7.90 36.64
C SER A 18 -0.30 7.64 35.56
N PRO A 19 0.87 8.30 35.61
CA PRO A 19 2.06 7.88 34.89
C PRO A 19 2.96 7.06 35.84
N ALA A 20 2.46 5.95 36.41
CA ALA A 20 3.23 5.22 37.42
C ALA A 20 2.88 3.73 37.62
N ARG A 21 2.10 3.11 36.72
CA ARG A 21 1.87 1.66 36.80
C ARG A 21 2.47 0.92 35.62
N LEU A 22 3.71 0.48 35.89
CA LEU A 22 4.29 -0.80 35.46
C LEU A 22 4.55 -0.92 33.94
N ARG A 23 5.73 -0.69 33.36
CA ARG A 23 7.13 -0.60 33.84
C ARG A 23 7.62 -1.75 34.77
N ARG A 24 6.86 -2.85 34.92
CA ARG A 24 7.26 -4.05 35.68
C ARG A 24 6.97 -5.39 34.98
N LEU A 25 6.72 -5.42 33.68
CA LEU A 25 6.62 -6.68 32.93
C LEU A 25 7.74 -6.85 31.89
N THR A 26 8.72 -5.95 31.91
CA THR A 26 9.85 -5.85 30.97
C THR A 26 11.19 -6.33 31.54
N CYS A 27 11.23 -7.30 32.47
CA CYS A 27 12.52 -7.76 33.02
C CYS A 27 12.75 -9.27 33.15
N LEU A 28 11.83 -10.19 32.83
CA LEU A 28 12.01 -11.61 33.20
C LEU A 28 11.54 -12.66 32.18
N ALA A 29 11.63 -12.41 30.88
CA ALA A 29 11.34 -13.46 29.89
C ALA A 29 12.28 -13.46 28.66
N VAL A 30 13.43 -12.78 28.75
CA VAL A 30 14.34 -12.57 27.60
C VAL A 30 15.50 -13.58 27.46
N PRO A 31 15.95 -14.43 28.41
CA PRO A 31 17.07 -15.32 28.08
C PRO A 31 16.74 -16.82 27.88
N LEU A 32 15.56 -17.35 28.23
CA LEU A 32 15.39 -18.82 28.31
C LEU A 32 14.90 -19.55 27.04
N LEU A 33 14.49 -18.85 25.97
CA LEU A 33 14.07 -19.49 24.71
C LEU A 33 15.14 -19.46 23.61
N VAL A 34 16.40 -19.23 24.00
CA VAL A 34 17.61 -19.32 23.17
C VAL A 34 18.19 -20.75 23.14
N ALA A 35 17.55 -21.73 23.80
CA ALA A 35 18.12 -23.05 24.06
C ALA A 35 17.40 -24.26 23.43
N LEU A 36 16.62 -24.11 22.36
CA LEU A 36 16.15 -25.26 21.57
C LEU A 36 16.58 -25.15 20.10
N ALA A 37 17.89 -25.17 19.92
CA ALA A 37 18.49 -25.75 18.73
C ALA A 37 18.29 -27.28 18.78
N LEU A 38 17.52 -27.84 17.85
CA LEU A 38 17.75 -29.20 17.37
C LEU A 38 17.69 -29.24 15.84
N PRO A 39 18.58 -30.02 15.21
CA PRO A 39 19.02 -29.88 13.83
C PRO A 39 18.17 -30.73 12.88
N GLY A 40 17.83 -30.20 11.71
CA GLY A 40 17.19 -30.94 10.62
C GLY A 40 18.15 -31.08 9.44
N CYS A 41 18.99 -32.11 9.45
CA CYS A 41 19.84 -32.49 8.34
C CYS A 41 19.38 -33.86 7.82
N GLY A 42 19.04 -33.96 6.53
CA GLY A 42 19.08 -35.20 5.76
C GLY A 42 17.74 -35.82 5.34
N ALA A 43 17.41 -35.74 4.05
CA ALA A 43 17.19 -36.92 3.20
C ALA A 43 17.14 -36.50 1.71
N LEU A 44 18.09 -37.04 0.95
CA LEU A 44 18.21 -36.94 -0.49
C LEU A 44 17.12 -37.78 -1.17
N SER A 45 16.49 -37.26 -2.23
CA SER A 45 16.12 -38.01 -3.45
C SER A 45 15.46 -37.08 -4.47
N GLY A 46 16.18 -36.81 -5.56
CA GLY A 46 15.67 -36.02 -6.67
C GLY A 46 16.79 -35.60 -7.63
N ALA A 47 17.42 -36.59 -8.27
CA ALA A 47 18.29 -36.36 -9.40
C ALA A 47 17.56 -35.55 -10.48
N GLY A 48 18.14 -34.42 -10.87
CA GLY A 48 17.59 -33.56 -11.90
C GLY A 48 18.49 -32.34 -12.05
N GLY A 49 19.57 -32.50 -12.80
CA GLY A 49 20.54 -31.45 -13.03
C GLY A 49 19.90 -30.19 -13.60
N SER A 50 20.38 -29.05 -13.13
CA SER A 50 20.80 -27.91 -13.95
C SER A 50 21.27 -26.82 -13.00
N GLN A 51 22.59 -26.72 -12.89
CA GLN A 51 23.25 -25.54 -12.39
C GLN A 51 22.97 -24.41 -13.38
N ALA A 52 21.84 -23.72 -13.21
CA ALA A 52 21.58 -22.48 -13.90
C ALA A 52 22.40 -21.40 -13.18
N ALA A 53 23.42 -20.93 -13.88
CA ALA A 53 24.17 -19.73 -13.54
C ALA A 53 23.22 -18.63 -13.04
N ALA A 54 23.70 -17.83 -12.09
CA ALA A 54 23.15 -16.52 -11.81
C ALA A 54 23.33 -15.64 -13.06
N ALA A 55 22.52 -15.89 -14.09
CA ALA A 55 22.20 -14.90 -15.07
C ALA A 55 21.43 -13.83 -14.32
N SER A 56 21.94 -12.60 -14.34
CA SER A 56 21.11 -11.42 -14.14
C SER A 56 19.85 -11.66 -14.97
N ALA A 57 18.74 -11.98 -14.30
CA ALA A 57 17.49 -12.22 -14.99
C ALA A 57 17.20 -10.92 -15.70
N ALA A 58 17.41 -10.90 -17.02
CA ALA A 58 16.93 -9.86 -17.88
C ALA A 58 15.43 -9.84 -17.60
N VAL A 59 14.99 -8.85 -16.82
CA VAL A 59 13.59 -8.65 -16.50
C VAL A 59 12.92 -8.59 -17.86
N PRO A 60 12.06 -9.56 -18.23
CA PRO A 60 11.40 -9.51 -19.52
C PRO A 60 10.70 -8.16 -19.55
N GLN A 61 11.09 -7.33 -20.52
CA GLN A 61 10.46 -6.04 -20.81
C GLN A 61 9.04 -6.39 -21.26
N ARG A 62 8.17 -6.67 -20.28
CA ARG A 62 6.78 -6.98 -20.52
C ARG A 62 6.22 -5.73 -21.19
N PRO A 63 5.59 -5.82 -22.37
CA PRO A 63 4.99 -4.67 -23.03
C PRO A 63 4.21 -3.88 -21.99
N MET A 64 4.60 -2.62 -21.77
CA MET A 64 4.02 -1.83 -20.70
C MET A 64 2.54 -1.63 -21.03
N GLU A 65 1.67 -2.16 -20.17
CA GLU A 65 0.23 -2.00 -20.31
C GLU A 65 -0.10 -0.50 -20.40
N PRO A 66 -1.00 -0.05 -21.30
CA PRO A 66 -1.29 1.38 -21.50
C PRO A 66 -1.66 2.12 -20.21
N LEU A 67 -2.33 1.43 -19.28
CA LEU A 67 -2.66 1.97 -17.96
C LEU A 67 -1.43 2.18 -17.06
N ALA A 68 -0.43 1.31 -17.13
CA ALA A 68 0.82 1.48 -16.39
C ALA A 68 1.63 2.68 -16.91
N ILE A 69 1.63 2.90 -18.23
CA ILE A 69 2.26 4.08 -18.86
C ILE A 69 1.53 5.36 -18.43
N PHE A 70 0.20 5.35 -18.42
CA PHE A 70 -0.57 6.49 -17.92
C PHE A 70 -0.27 6.74 -16.43
N ALA A 71 -0.28 5.68 -15.62
CA ALA A 71 0.02 5.77 -14.20
C ALA A 71 1.43 6.29 -13.92
N SER A 72 2.43 6.06 -14.77
CA SER A 72 3.79 6.54 -14.51
C SER A 72 3.98 8.04 -14.72
N ARG A 73 3.21 8.65 -15.62
CA ARG A 73 3.41 10.04 -16.05
C ARG A 73 2.38 11.04 -15.53
N ALA A 74 1.16 10.58 -15.25
CA ALA A 74 0.04 11.45 -14.96
C ALA A 74 0.22 12.25 -13.65
N ARG A 75 -0.66 13.19 -13.34
CA ARG A 75 -0.78 13.79 -12.00
C ARG A 75 -2.13 13.45 -11.40
N GLU A 76 -2.28 13.63 -10.10
CA GLU A 76 -3.59 13.51 -9.46
C GLU A 76 -4.59 14.47 -10.11
N GLY A 77 -5.80 13.98 -10.41
CA GLY A 77 -6.83 14.70 -11.16
C GLY A 77 -6.70 14.60 -12.68
N GLU A 78 -5.54 14.23 -13.22
CA GLU A 78 -5.32 14.13 -14.67
C GLU A 78 -6.18 13.04 -15.30
N GLN A 79 -6.75 13.33 -16.48
CA GLN A 79 -7.63 12.44 -17.22
C GLN A 79 -7.10 12.18 -18.62
N SER A 80 -7.36 10.98 -19.15
CA SER A 80 -7.07 10.62 -20.54
C SER A 80 -8.10 9.64 -21.08
N VAL A 81 -8.17 9.50 -22.40
CA VAL A 81 -8.97 8.47 -23.06
C VAL A 81 -8.00 7.50 -23.73
N LEU A 82 -8.02 6.25 -23.30
CA LEU A 82 -7.10 5.22 -23.80
C LEU A 82 -7.76 3.84 -23.76
N ALA A 83 -7.28 2.93 -24.62
CA ALA A 83 -7.66 1.52 -24.53
C ALA A 83 -6.93 0.89 -23.34
N PRO A 84 -7.63 0.33 -22.33
CA PRO A 84 -7.01 -0.15 -21.11
C PRO A 84 -6.22 -1.46 -21.30
N ALA A 85 -6.50 -2.16 -22.39
CA ALA A 85 -5.84 -3.39 -22.83
C ALA A 85 -5.82 -3.43 -24.37
N PRO A 86 -4.92 -4.22 -25.00
CA PRO A 86 -4.90 -4.39 -26.45
C PRO A 86 -6.25 -4.87 -26.99
N GLY A 87 -6.78 -4.19 -28.02
CA GLY A 87 -8.07 -4.53 -28.65
C GLY A 87 -9.32 -4.11 -27.86
N ALA A 88 -9.17 -3.56 -26.65
CA ALA A 88 -10.30 -3.01 -25.90
C ALA A 88 -10.73 -1.63 -26.45
N ALA A 89 -12.02 -1.31 -26.30
CA ALA A 89 -12.52 0.02 -26.65
C ALA A 89 -11.86 1.10 -25.77
N PRO A 90 -11.62 2.32 -26.31
CA PRO A 90 -11.12 3.44 -25.51
C PRO A 90 -12.08 3.81 -24.39
N VAL A 91 -11.54 4.02 -23.19
CA VAL A 91 -12.28 4.39 -21.98
C VAL A 91 -11.68 5.63 -21.36
N ARG A 92 -12.49 6.39 -20.59
CA ARG A 92 -11.96 7.48 -19.78
C ARG A 92 -11.20 6.90 -18.58
N VAL A 93 -10.00 7.39 -18.36
CA VAL A 93 -9.16 7.03 -17.22
C VAL A 93 -8.78 8.31 -16.48
N GLN A 94 -8.86 8.32 -15.16
CA GLN A 94 -8.43 9.44 -14.31
C GLN A 94 -7.59 8.96 -13.15
N VAL A 95 -6.53 9.68 -12.79
CA VAL A 95 -5.87 9.48 -11.50
C VAL A 95 -6.73 10.14 -10.41
N VAL A 96 -7.31 9.34 -9.52
CA VAL A 96 -8.18 9.84 -8.45
C VAL A 96 -7.43 10.12 -7.15
N ARG A 97 -6.29 9.42 -6.94
CA ARG A 97 -5.45 9.61 -5.76
C ARG A 97 -4.03 9.17 -6.02
N SER A 98 -3.06 9.92 -5.50
CA SER A 98 -1.65 9.56 -5.43
C SER A 98 -1.22 9.46 -3.96
N TYR A 99 -0.56 8.38 -3.58
CA TYR A 99 -0.11 8.16 -2.20
C TYR A 99 1.14 7.27 -2.16
N HIS A 100 1.82 7.20 -1.01
CA HIS A 100 2.90 6.25 -0.80
C HIS A 100 2.38 5.04 -0.01
N ALA A 101 2.69 3.83 -0.46
CA ALA A 101 2.42 2.61 0.29
C ALA A 101 3.24 2.56 1.58
N ALA A 102 2.93 1.62 2.48
CA ALA A 102 3.69 1.41 3.71
C ALA A 102 5.19 1.11 3.46
N SER A 103 5.52 0.59 2.28
CA SER A 103 6.91 0.39 1.82
C SER A 103 7.59 1.66 1.32
N GLY A 104 6.94 2.83 1.37
CA GLY A 104 7.44 4.09 0.82
C GLY A 104 7.33 4.22 -0.70
N ARG A 105 6.79 3.21 -1.40
CA ARG A 105 6.67 3.21 -2.86
C ARG A 105 5.48 4.08 -3.31
N PRO A 106 5.63 4.93 -4.33
CA PRO A 106 4.50 5.70 -4.83
C PRO A 106 3.49 4.80 -5.53
N CYS A 107 2.23 5.09 -5.28
CA CYS A 107 1.07 4.39 -5.77
C CYS A 107 0.02 5.39 -6.26
N ARG A 108 -0.73 4.99 -7.28
CA ARG A 108 -1.76 5.78 -7.92
C ARG A 108 -3.01 4.95 -8.13
N GLU A 109 -4.11 5.47 -7.61
CA GLU A 109 -5.43 4.90 -7.87
C GLU A 109 -6.04 5.59 -9.08
N LEU A 110 -6.52 4.76 -10.01
CA LEU A 110 -7.15 5.16 -11.25
C LEU A 110 -8.64 4.83 -11.20
N ALA A 111 -9.47 5.77 -11.64
CA ALA A 111 -10.84 5.51 -12.05
C ALA A 111 -10.86 5.17 -13.55
N VAL A 112 -11.27 3.95 -13.89
CA VAL A 112 -11.38 3.47 -15.29
C VAL A 112 -12.86 3.33 -15.65
N GLY A 113 -13.35 4.16 -16.55
CA GLY A 113 -14.79 4.32 -16.82
C GLY A 113 -15.25 3.81 -18.18
N SER A 114 -16.21 2.89 -18.22
CA SER A 114 -16.88 2.41 -19.43
C SER A 114 -18.40 2.42 -19.26
N GLY A 115 -19.12 2.98 -20.24
CA GLY A 115 -20.59 2.91 -20.29
C GLY A 115 -21.31 3.41 -19.03
N GLY A 116 -20.83 4.50 -18.41
CA GLY A 116 -21.41 5.08 -17.18
C GLY A 116 -20.98 4.40 -15.88
N THR A 117 -20.24 3.30 -15.95
CA THR A 117 -19.66 2.63 -14.77
C THR A 117 -18.18 2.96 -14.64
N THR A 118 -17.69 3.11 -13.40
CA THR A 118 -16.28 3.36 -13.11
C THR A 118 -15.74 2.29 -12.19
N ARG A 119 -14.62 1.66 -12.57
CA ARG A 119 -13.91 0.66 -11.78
C ARG A 119 -12.60 1.23 -11.25
N PRO A 120 -12.29 1.08 -9.94
CA PRO A 120 -10.98 1.45 -9.42
C PRO A 120 -9.90 0.44 -9.87
N ALA A 121 -8.73 0.96 -10.22
CA ALA A 121 -7.51 0.20 -10.46
C ALA A 121 -6.34 0.85 -9.71
N LEU A 122 -5.43 0.05 -9.17
CA LEU A 122 -4.28 0.56 -8.42
C LEU A 122 -2.99 0.18 -9.12
N TYR A 123 -2.09 1.15 -9.29
CA TYR A 123 -0.75 0.93 -9.82
C TYR A 123 0.29 1.49 -8.85
N CYS A 124 1.36 0.74 -8.62
CA CYS A 124 2.48 1.18 -7.77
C CYS A 124 3.80 1.03 -8.53
N GLU A 125 4.75 1.91 -8.25
CA GLU A 125 6.08 1.86 -8.83
C GLU A 125 6.89 0.68 -8.27
N GLU A 126 7.27 -0.28 -9.09
CA GLU A 126 8.21 -1.37 -8.81
C GLU A 126 9.60 -1.03 -9.40
N PRO A 127 10.67 -1.75 -9.03
CA PRO A 127 12.01 -1.55 -9.61
C PRO A 127 12.06 -1.63 -11.15
N GLY A 128 11.11 -2.34 -11.77
CA GLY A 128 10.99 -2.48 -13.23
C GLY A 128 9.96 -1.55 -13.89
N GLY A 129 9.40 -0.59 -13.14
CA GLY A 129 8.36 0.33 -13.60
C GLY A 129 7.04 0.14 -12.87
N TRP A 130 5.97 0.74 -13.40
CA TRP A 130 4.67 0.73 -12.74
C TRP A 130 3.94 -0.59 -12.97
N ALA A 131 3.46 -1.23 -11.89
CA ALA A 131 2.76 -2.50 -11.94
C ALA A 131 1.38 -2.39 -11.28
N ALA A 132 0.41 -3.16 -11.80
CA ALA A 132 -0.90 -3.26 -11.20
C ALA A 132 -0.79 -3.92 -9.81
N ALA A 133 -1.41 -3.30 -8.81
CA ALA A 133 -1.47 -3.78 -7.44
C ALA A 133 -2.92 -4.02 -7.02
N ARG A 134 -3.10 -4.85 -5.98
CA ARG A 134 -4.42 -5.11 -5.41
C ARG A 134 -4.68 -4.14 -4.24
N PRO A 135 -5.77 -3.36 -4.24
CA PRO A 135 -6.17 -2.60 -3.07
C PRO A 135 -6.44 -3.54 -1.90
N LEU A 136 -5.79 -3.33 -0.76
CA LEU A 136 -5.99 -4.15 0.45
C LEU A 136 -7.36 -3.88 1.11
N LEU A 137 -7.88 -2.66 0.94
CA LEU A 137 -9.18 -2.25 1.45
C LEU A 137 -10.00 -1.67 0.29
N ARG A 138 -10.96 -2.44 -0.20
CA ARG A 138 -12.05 -1.87 -1.02
C ARG A 138 -13.07 -1.27 -0.06
N GLY A 139 -12.95 0.01 0.27
CA GLY A 139 -14.00 0.71 1.04
C GLY A 139 -14.23 0.18 2.45
N GLY A 140 -13.19 -0.29 3.14
CA GLY A 140 -13.28 -0.54 4.57
C GLY A 140 -13.28 0.80 5.31
N ALA A 141 -14.45 1.41 5.45
CA ALA A 141 -14.67 2.35 6.52
C ALA A 141 -14.30 1.61 7.81
N VAL A 142 -13.16 1.97 8.40
CA VAL A 142 -13.02 1.82 9.84
C VAL A 142 -14.06 2.78 10.38
N ALA A 143 -15.26 2.26 10.69
CA ALA A 143 -16.23 2.97 11.49
C ALA A 143 -15.51 3.32 12.79
N ARG A 144 -15.06 4.58 12.91
CA ARG A 144 -14.60 5.10 14.18
C ARG A 144 -15.86 5.30 15.04
N PRO A 145 -15.88 4.77 16.28
CA PRO A 145 -16.99 4.98 17.21
C PRO A 145 -17.11 6.45 17.62
#